data_AF-A0A2X1MMY0-F1
#
_entry.id   AF-A0A2X1MMY0-F1
#
_cell.length_a   1.000
_cell.length_b   1.000
_cell.length_c   1.000
_cell.angle_alpha   90.00
_cell.angle_beta   90.00
_cell.angle_gamma   90.00
#
_symmetry.space_group_name_H-M   'P 1'
#
loop_
_entity.id
_entity.type
_entity.pdbx_description
1 polymer ?
#
loop_
_entity_poly.entity_id
_entity_poly.type
_entity_poly.pdbx_seq_one_letter_code
_entity_poly.pdbx_strand_id
1 'polypeptide(L)'
;MTKTVSTSKKPRKQHSPEFRSEALKLAERIGVTAAARELSLYESQLYNWRSKQQNQQTSSERELEMSTEIARLKRQLAERDEELAILPKGRDILREAPEMKYVFIEKHQAEFSIKAMCRVLRVARSGWYTWCQRRTRISTRQQFRQHCDSVVLAAFTRSKQRYGAPRLTDELRAQGYPFNVKTVAASLRRQGLRQRPPGSSARSATAHTACLCQKICWSRIFTPVARTRSGQETSRTYVQMKAGCIWQWSLTCGHVPLLAGQCRHA
;
A
#
# COMPACT_ATOMS: atom_id res chain seq x y z
N MET A 1 -22.62 51.37 72.89
CA MET A 1 -23.15 51.07 71.54
C MET A 1 -22.62 52.12 70.57
N THR A 2 -21.57 51.83 69.82
CA THR A 2 -21.01 52.73 68.80
C THR A 2 -21.65 52.44 67.45
N LYS A 3 -22.45 53.40 66.94
CA LYS A 3 -23.07 53.32 65.61
C LYS A 3 -21.99 53.35 64.54
N THR A 4 -21.88 52.27 63.77
CA THR A 4 -21.06 52.22 62.56
C THR A 4 -21.70 53.08 61.47
N VAL A 5 -20.99 54.13 61.04
CA VAL A 5 -21.42 55.01 59.95
C VAL A 5 -21.13 54.29 58.62
N SER A 6 -22.18 53.93 57.89
CA SER A 6 -22.07 53.39 56.53
C SER A 6 -21.74 54.52 55.55
N THR A 7 -20.47 54.64 55.17
CA THR A 7 -20.06 55.57 54.11
C THR A 7 -20.52 55.05 52.75
N SER A 8 -21.48 55.74 52.14
CA SER A 8 -21.88 55.53 50.74
C SER A 8 -20.68 55.78 49.81
N LYS A 9 -20.20 54.74 49.11
CA LYS A 9 -19.09 54.83 48.17
C LYS A 9 -19.58 55.34 46.80
N LYS A 10 -19.00 56.44 46.32
CA LYS A 10 -19.24 56.95 44.96
C LYS A 10 -18.91 55.87 43.90
N PRO A 11 -19.76 55.68 42.88
CA PRO A 11 -19.52 54.69 41.83
C PRO A 11 -18.25 55.05 41.04
N ARG A 12 -17.40 54.05 40.78
CA ARG A 12 -16.17 54.24 40.01
C ARG A 12 -16.50 54.52 38.54
N LYS A 13 -15.92 55.58 37.98
CA LYS A 13 -16.01 55.88 36.55
C LYS A 13 -15.38 54.73 35.75
N GLN A 14 -16.13 54.14 34.83
CA GLN A 14 -15.63 53.11 33.91
C GLN A 14 -15.37 53.75 32.55
N HIS A 15 -14.19 53.51 31.99
CA HIS A 15 -13.82 53.96 30.65
C HIS A 15 -13.98 52.83 29.63
N SER A 16 -14.50 53.14 28.44
CA SER A 16 -14.60 52.20 27.31
C SER A 16 -13.20 51.75 26.84
N PRO A 17 -13.08 50.55 26.23
CA PRO A 17 -11.79 50.04 25.76
C PRO A 17 -11.20 50.89 24.62
N GLU A 18 -12.04 51.41 23.74
CA GLU A 18 -11.64 52.30 22.64
C GLU A 18 -11.00 53.59 23.18
N PHE A 19 -11.65 54.24 24.15
CA PHE A 19 -11.12 55.43 24.81
C PHE A 19 -9.78 55.16 25.51
N ARG A 20 -9.61 54.00 26.16
CA ARG A 20 -8.30 53.63 26.76
C ARG A 20 -7.22 53.51 25.69
N SER A 21 -7.54 52.95 24.53
CA SER A 21 -6.58 52.80 23.43
C SER A 21 -6.18 54.14 22.80
N GLU A 22 -7.13 55.07 22.64
CA GLU A 22 -6.86 56.42 22.14
C GLU A 22 -6.07 57.26 23.15
N ALA A 23 -6.40 57.16 24.43
CA ALA A 23 -5.66 57.81 25.51
C ALA A 23 -4.19 57.32 25.58
N LEU A 24 -3.95 56.02 25.35
CA LEU A 24 -2.59 55.47 25.30
C LEU A 24 -1.81 55.95 24.05
N LYS A 25 -2.46 56.03 22.88
CA LYS A 25 -1.86 56.62 21.66
C LYS A 25 -1.51 58.09 21.83
N LEU A 26 -2.37 58.86 22.52
CA LEU A 26 -2.12 60.26 22.84
C LEU A 26 -0.93 60.39 23.81
N ALA A 27 -0.88 59.52 24.83
CA ALA A 27 0.24 59.45 25.78
C ALA A 27 1.58 59.05 25.14
N GLU A 28 1.58 58.31 24.03
CA GLU A 28 2.78 58.02 23.23
C GLU A 28 3.27 59.23 22.42
N ARG A 29 2.35 60.10 21.96
CA ARG A 29 2.69 61.29 21.16
C ARG A 29 3.16 62.49 21.99
N ILE A 30 2.45 62.79 23.08
CA ILE A 30 2.64 64.03 23.85
C ILE A 30 3.30 63.74 25.22
N GLY A 31 3.31 62.47 25.64
CA GLY A 31 3.79 62.03 26.95
C GLY A 31 2.65 61.81 27.96
N VAL A 32 2.89 60.91 28.93
CA VAL A 32 1.87 60.44 29.90
C VAL A 32 1.32 61.58 30.76
N THR A 33 2.16 62.53 31.16
CA THR A 33 1.81 63.65 32.04
C THR A 33 0.95 64.70 31.33
N ALA A 34 1.29 65.05 30.09
CA ALA A 34 0.52 65.97 29.26
C ALA A 34 -0.84 65.36 28.85
N ALA A 35 -0.83 64.09 28.44
CA ALA A 35 -2.04 63.35 28.10
C ALA A 35 -3.04 63.22 29.27
N ALA A 36 -2.52 63.01 30.50
CA ALA A 36 -3.34 62.95 31.69
C ALA A 36 -4.06 64.29 31.97
N ARG A 37 -3.36 65.42 31.75
CA ARG A 37 -3.93 66.77 31.93
C ARG A 37 -5.01 67.09 30.90
N GLU A 38 -4.78 66.77 29.63
CA GLU A 38 -5.77 67.00 28.55
C GLU A 38 -7.04 66.16 28.74
N LEU A 39 -6.90 64.90 29.15
CA LEU A 39 -8.02 63.98 29.33
C LEU A 39 -8.65 64.05 30.74
N SER A 40 -8.13 64.92 31.61
CA SER A 40 -8.55 65.02 33.02
C SER A 40 -8.52 63.68 33.77
N LEU A 41 -7.48 62.88 33.52
CA LEU A 41 -7.23 61.58 34.14
C LEU A 41 -6.06 61.66 35.12
N TYR A 42 -5.97 60.70 36.04
CA TYR A 42 -4.81 60.58 36.91
C TYR A 42 -3.69 59.79 36.22
N GLU A 43 -2.43 60.21 36.36
CA GLU A 43 -1.29 59.61 35.66
C GLU A 43 -1.14 58.09 35.92
N SER A 44 -1.42 57.62 37.15
CA SER A 44 -1.35 56.18 37.42
C SER A 44 -2.40 55.35 36.66
N GLN A 45 -3.51 55.95 36.22
CA GLN A 45 -4.48 55.23 35.39
C GLN A 45 -3.87 54.88 34.03
N LEU A 46 -3.13 55.81 33.42
CA LEU A 46 -2.42 55.58 32.16
C LEU A 46 -1.28 54.56 32.33
N TYR A 47 -0.49 54.65 33.39
CA TYR A 47 0.56 53.64 33.68
C TYR A 47 -0.04 52.24 33.90
N ASN A 48 -1.13 52.13 34.66
CA ASN A 48 -1.82 50.87 34.91
C ASN A 48 -2.45 50.30 33.63
N TRP A 49 -2.98 51.14 32.74
CA TRP A 49 -3.53 50.68 31.46
C TRP A 49 -2.44 50.22 30.50
N ARG A 50 -1.30 50.94 30.42
CA ARG A 50 -0.14 50.52 29.63
C ARG A 50 0.41 49.19 30.12
N SER A 51 0.60 49.02 31.43
CA SER A 51 1.04 47.76 32.02
C SER A 51 0.06 46.61 31.75
N LYS A 52 -1.26 46.86 31.85
CA LYS A 52 -2.28 45.85 31.50
C LYS A 52 -2.25 45.47 30.02
N GLN A 53 -2.11 46.44 29.12
CA GLN A 53 -2.04 46.19 27.68
C GLN A 53 -0.79 45.38 27.33
N GLN A 54 0.36 45.74 27.91
CA GLN A 54 1.62 45.02 27.71
C GLN A 54 1.55 43.59 28.27
N ASN A 55 0.92 43.40 29.44
CA ASN A 55 0.70 42.06 29.99
C ASN A 55 -0.26 41.22 29.12
N GLN A 56 -1.30 41.83 28.53
CA GLN A 56 -2.21 41.14 27.60
C GLN A 56 -1.54 40.78 26.28
N GLN A 57 -0.70 41.67 25.73
CA GLN A 57 0.09 41.39 24.53
C GLN A 57 1.06 40.23 24.79
N THR A 58 1.87 40.35 25.84
CA THR A 58 2.84 39.29 26.21
C THR A 58 2.15 37.97 26.56
N SER A 59 0.96 37.98 27.20
CA SER A 59 0.20 36.75 27.44
C SER A 59 -0.32 36.15 26.13
N SER A 60 -0.85 36.98 25.23
CA SER A 60 -1.34 36.52 23.92
C SER A 60 -0.23 35.94 23.04
N GLU A 61 0.96 36.55 23.07
CA GLU A 61 2.15 36.06 22.36
C GLU A 61 2.57 34.69 22.88
N ARG A 62 2.63 34.51 24.21
CA ARG A 62 2.94 33.22 24.84
C ARG A 62 1.89 32.14 24.53
N GLU A 63 0.61 32.50 24.52
CA GLU A 63 -0.47 31.57 24.18
C GLU A 63 -0.36 31.13 22.71
N LEU A 64 -0.02 32.06 21.80
CA LEU A 64 0.26 31.74 20.40
C LEU A 64 1.46 30.81 20.29
N GLU A 65 2.59 31.13 20.92
CA GLU A 65 3.78 30.27 20.95
C GLU A 65 3.45 28.86 21.48
N MET A 66 2.75 28.77 22.61
CA MET A 66 2.28 27.52 23.18
C MET A 66 1.38 26.75 22.22
N SER A 67 0.45 27.42 21.54
CA SER A 67 -0.45 26.79 20.57
C SER A 67 0.31 26.23 19.36
N THR A 68 1.34 26.95 18.88
CA THR A 68 2.20 26.49 17.79
C THR A 68 3.02 25.27 18.19
N GLU A 69 3.53 25.23 19.42
CA GLU A 69 4.29 24.10 19.93
C GLU A 69 3.38 22.89 20.19
N ILE A 70 2.18 23.08 20.74
CA ILE A 70 1.18 22.01 20.87
C ILE A 70 0.85 21.43 19.49
N ALA A 71 0.64 22.27 18.48
CA ALA A 71 0.38 21.81 17.13
C ALA A 71 1.58 21.03 16.56
N ARG A 72 2.80 21.48 16.80
CA ARG A 72 4.04 20.79 16.40
C ARG A 72 4.17 19.43 17.09
N LEU A 73 4.02 19.37 18.41
CA LEU A 73 4.12 18.14 19.21
C LEU A 73 3.04 17.14 18.81
N LYS A 74 1.80 17.60 18.61
CA LYS A 74 0.72 16.73 18.10
C LYS A 74 1.04 16.12 16.75
N ARG A 75 1.66 16.88 15.83
CA ARG A 75 2.13 16.35 14.54
C ARG A 75 3.23 15.30 14.73
N GLN A 76 4.17 15.54 15.65
CA GLN A 76 5.24 14.58 15.94
C GLN A 76 4.69 13.29 16.53
N LEU A 77 3.73 13.36 17.46
CA LEU A 77 3.07 12.18 18.03
C LEU A 77 2.36 11.39 16.94
N ALA A 78 1.58 12.05 16.09
CA ALA A 78 0.91 11.38 14.98
C ALA A 78 1.91 10.69 14.01
N GLU A 79 3.05 11.33 13.70
CA GLU A 79 4.10 10.68 12.89
C GLU A 79 4.72 9.45 13.60
N ARG A 80 4.96 9.52 14.92
CA ARG A 80 5.53 8.40 15.68
C ARG A 80 4.52 7.25 15.82
N ASP A 81 3.26 7.55 16.10
CA ASP A 81 2.20 6.56 16.25
C ASP A 81 2.00 5.77 14.94
N GLU A 82 2.05 6.47 13.80
CA GLU A 82 2.03 5.83 12.48
C GLU A 82 3.25 4.92 12.26
N GLU A 83 4.46 5.38 12.59
CA GLU A 83 5.70 4.59 12.48
C GLU A 83 5.66 3.33 13.37
N LEU A 84 5.11 3.44 14.59
CA LEU A 84 4.95 2.32 15.51
C LEU A 84 3.92 1.29 15.02
N ALA A 85 2.83 1.74 14.40
CA ALA A 85 1.81 0.84 13.84
C ALA A 85 2.32 0.01 12.64
N ILE A 86 3.36 0.48 11.95
CA ILE A 86 3.96 -0.22 10.80
C ILE A 86 4.88 -1.36 11.26
N LEU A 87 5.64 -1.17 12.35
CA LEU A 87 6.61 -2.14 12.87
C LEU A 87 6.08 -3.57 13.05
N PRO A 88 4.92 -3.82 13.70
CA PRO A 88 4.43 -5.18 13.89
C PRO A 88 4.06 -5.87 12.57
N LYS A 89 3.61 -5.10 11.56
CA LYS A 89 3.25 -5.61 10.22
C LYS A 89 4.47 -5.85 9.34
N GLY A 90 5.51 -5.02 9.46
CA GLY A 90 6.69 -5.03 8.61
C GLY A 90 7.90 -5.80 9.15
N ARG A 91 7.83 -6.35 10.38
CA ARG A 91 9.00 -6.91 11.10
C ARG A 91 9.81 -7.91 10.28
N ASP A 92 9.14 -8.79 9.53
CA ASP A 92 9.78 -9.88 8.79
C ASP A 92 10.45 -9.35 7.50
N ILE A 93 9.90 -8.27 6.94
CA ILE A 93 10.30 -7.67 5.65
C ILE A 93 11.51 -6.74 5.81
N LEU A 94 11.82 -6.32 7.03
CA LEU A 94 12.98 -5.45 7.31
C LEU A 94 14.31 -6.07 6.87
N ARG A 95 14.41 -7.41 6.91
CA ARG A 95 15.61 -8.19 6.55
C ARG A 95 15.68 -8.55 5.07
N GLU A 96 14.61 -8.32 4.33
CA GLU A 96 14.51 -8.74 2.93
C GLU A 96 15.11 -7.72 1.95
N ALA A 97 15.21 -8.15 0.69
CA ALA A 97 15.62 -7.31 -0.42
C ALA A 97 14.67 -6.09 -0.59
N PRO A 98 15.18 -4.96 -1.11
CA PRO A 98 14.37 -3.74 -1.30
C PRO A 98 13.14 -3.95 -2.18
N GLU A 99 13.15 -4.92 -3.09
CA GLU A 99 12.00 -5.28 -3.92
C GLU A 99 10.80 -5.73 -3.07
N MET A 100 11.04 -6.58 -2.07
CA MET A 100 10.00 -7.05 -1.16
C MET A 100 9.49 -5.93 -0.24
N LYS A 101 10.37 -5.01 0.15
CA LYS A 101 10.00 -3.79 0.87
C LYS A 101 9.07 -2.91 0.04
N TYR A 102 9.31 -2.78 -1.27
CA TYR A 102 8.43 -2.02 -2.15
C TYR A 102 7.06 -2.69 -2.37
N VAL A 103 7.02 -4.02 -2.45
CA VAL A 103 5.76 -4.78 -2.49
C VAL A 103 4.95 -4.58 -1.21
N PHE A 104 5.60 -4.55 -0.05
CA PHE A 104 4.92 -4.22 1.20
C PHE A 104 4.31 -2.81 1.19
N ILE A 105 5.08 -1.81 0.73
CA ILE A 105 4.58 -0.43 0.61
C ILE A 105 3.36 -0.36 -0.31
N GLU A 106 3.37 -1.09 -1.43
CA GLU A 106 2.23 -1.15 -2.35
C GLU A 106 0.98 -1.75 -1.70
N LYS A 107 1.13 -2.80 -0.87
CA LYS A 107 0.00 -3.45 -0.18
C LYS A 107 -0.62 -2.58 0.91
N HIS A 108 0.20 -1.80 1.62
CA HIS A 108 -0.23 -1.01 2.79
C HIS A 108 -0.35 0.50 2.51
N GLN A 109 -0.30 0.93 1.25
CA GLN A 109 -0.41 2.35 0.86
C GLN A 109 -1.73 3.01 1.24
N ALA A 110 -2.80 2.23 1.43
CA ALA A 110 -4.11 2.74 1.85
C ALA A 110 -4.23 2.91 3.37
N GLU A 111 -3.38 2.22 4.14
CA GLU A 111 -3.43 2.23 5.61
C GLU A 111 -2.41 3.20 6.21
N PHE A 112 -1.26 3.39 5.56
CA PHE A 112 -0.16 4.20 6.06
C PHE A 112 0.40 5.13 5.00
N SER A 113 1.02 6.22 5.45
CA SER A 113 1.75 7.14 4.61
C SER A 113 3.02 6.48 4.08
N ILE A 114 3.30 6.72 2.79
CA ILE A 114 4.54 6.24 2.13
C ILE A 114 5.78 6.79 2.85
N LYS A 115 5.68 8.00 3.41
CA LYS A 115 6.78 8.64 4.16
C LYS A 115 7.13 7.84 5.41
N ALA A 116 6.14 7.46 6.23
CA ALA A 116 6.35 6.67 7.43
C ALA A 116 6.87 5.27 7.07
N MET A 117 6.28 4.60 6.08
CA MET A 117 6.75 3.28 5.65
C MET A 117 8.20 3.29 5.14
N CYS A 118 8.59 4.29 4.34
CA CYS A 118 9.98 4.43 3.87
C CYS A 118 10.98 4.64 5.02
N ARG A 119 10.60 5.43 6.04
CA ARG A 119 11.42 5.63 7.25
C ARG A 119 11.61 4.32 8.01
N VAL A 120 10.52 3.61 8.29
CA VAL A 120 10.54 2.35 9.05
C VAL A 120 11.32 1.26 8.32
N LEU A 121 11.09 1.10 7.01
CA LEU A 121 11.75 0.07 6.19
C LEU A 121 13.20 0.39 5.80
N ARG A 122 13.66 1.60 6.14
CA ARG A 122 14.98 2.17 5.78
C ARG A 122 15.24 2.14 4.28
N VAL A 123 14.27 2.64 3.49
CA VAL A 123 14.39 2.72 2.03
C VAL A 123 14.18 4.15 1.56
N ALA A 124 14.90 4.56 0.51
CA ALA A 124 14.71 5.85 -0.11
C ALA A 124 13.34 5.95 -0.81
N ARG A 125 12.63 7.05 -0.58
CA ARG A 125 11.32 7.33 -1.21
C ARG A 125 11.41 7.39 -2.73
N SER A 126 12.50 7.97 -3.26
CA SER A 126 12.77 8.00 -4.71
C SER A 126 12.88 6.59 -5.30
N GLY A 127 13.51 5.66 -4.57
CA GLY A 127 13.62 4.26 -4.98
C GLY A 127 12.26 3.61 -5.22
N TRP A 128 11.29 3.84 -4.32
CA TRP A 128 9.92 3.32 -4.48
C TRP A 128 9.26 3.85 -5.74
N TYR A 129 9.30 5.17 -5.98
CA TYR A 129 8.72 5.76 -7.19
C TYR A 129 9.40 5.24 -8.48
N THR A 130 10.74 5.09 -8.48
CA THR A 130 11.43 4.51 -9.64
C THR A 130 11.05 3.04 -9.86
N TRP A 131 10.83 2.27 -8.79
CA TRP A 131 10.37 0.89 -8.87
C TRP A 131 8.94 0.81 -9.43
N CYS A 132 8.02 1.65 -8.95
CA CYS A 132 6.68 1.78 -9.51
C CYS A 132 6.73 2.16 -11.00
N GLN A 133 7.58 3.12 -11.36
CA GLN A 133 7.74 3.57 -12.74
C GLN A 133 8.31 2.46 -13.64
N ARG A 134 9.26 1.63 -13.17
CA ARG A 134 9.76 0.49 -13.95
C ARG A 134 8.69 -0.58 -14.20
N ARG A 135 7.74 -0.75 -13.29
CA ARG A 135 6.62 -1.70 -13.46
C ARG A 135 5.57 -1.20 -14.43
N THR A 136 5.27 0.10 -14.43
CA THR A 136 4.23 0.69 -15.29
C THR A 136 4.77 1.13 -16.65
N ARG A 137 6.04 1.52 -16.74
CA ARG A 137 6.64 2.02 -17.97
C ARG A 137 7.14 0.86 -18.83
N ILE A 138 6.42 0.60 -19.92
CA ILE A 138 6.85 -0.29 -20.98
C ILE A 138 8.12 0.30 -21.61
N SER A 139 9.23 -0.44 -21.56
CA SER A 139 10.49 -0.03 -22.21
C SER A 139 10.30 0.14 -23.71
N THR A 140 11.02 1.05 -24.37
CA THR A 140 11.00 1.22 -25.84
C THR A 140 11.21 -0.11 -26.57
N ARG A 141 12.09 -0.98 -26.05
CA ARG A 141 12.31 -2.32 -26.61
C ARG A 141 11.08 -3.22 -26.47
N GLN A 142 10.36 -3.11 -25.37
CA GLN A 142 9.13 -3.87 -25.12
C GLN A 142 7.96 -3.33 -25.95
N GLN A 143 7.85 -2.01 -26.14
CA GLN A 143 6.90 -1.40 -27.07
C GLN A 143 7.14 -1.88 -28.51
N PHE A 144 8.38 -1.84 -28.97
CA PHE A 144 8.75 -2.38 -30.29
C PHE A 144 8.39 -3.86 -30.41
N ARG A 145 8.65 -4.67 -29.37
CA ARG A 145 8.26 -6.08 -29.35
C ARG A 145 6.76 -6.26 -29.44
N GLN A 146 5.97 -5.51 -28.68
CA GLN A 146 4.51 -5.57 -28.72
C GLN A 146 3.96 -5.16 -30.09
N HIS A 147 4.52 -4.12 -30.69
CA HIS A 147 4.16 -3.68 -32.04
C HIS A 147 4.52 -4.73 -33.10
N CYS A 148 5.73 -5.30 -33.05
CA CYS A 148 6.12 -6.39 -33.92
C CYS A 148 5.21 -7.61 -33.72
N ASP A 149 4.88 -7.94 -32.47
CA ASP A 149 4.05 -9.10 -32.13
C ASP A 149 2.62 -8.94 -32.66
N SER A 150 2.02 -7.75 -32.54
CA SER A 150 0.69 -7.47 -33.07
C SER A 150 0.64 -7.51 -34.60
N VAL A 151 1.64 -6.93 -35.27
CA VAL A 151 1.73 -6.90 -36.73
C VAL A 151 1.95 -8.32 -37.30
N VAL A 152 2.85 -9.10 -36.68
CA VAL A 152 3.09 -10.49 -37.08
C VAL A 152 1.84 -11.36 -36.86
N LEU A 153 1.13 -11.18 -35.74
CA LEU A 153 -0.12 -11.91 -35.47
C LEU A 153 -1.20 -11.60 -36.51
N ALA A 154 -1.35 -10.34 -36.90
CA ALA A 154 -2.30 -9.92 -37.92
C ALA A 154 -1.99 -10.55 -39.28
N ALA A 155 -0.73 -10.52 -39.72
CA ALA A 155 -0.30 -11.15 -40.98
C ALA A 155 -0.45 -12.69 -40.94
N PHE A 156 -0.13 -13.32 -39.82
CA PHE A 156 -0.29 -14.76 -39.62
C PHE A 156 -1.77 -15.20 -39.67
N THR A 157 -2.65 -14.39 -39.09
CA THR A 157 -4.10 -14.64 -39.12
C THR A 157 -4.65 -14.45 -40.54
N ARG A 158 -4.23 -13.40 -41.24
CA ARG A 158 -4.62 -13.13 -42.64
C ARG A 158 -4.22 -14.26 -43.59
N SER A 159 -3.02 -14.82 -43.40
CA SER A 159 -2.49 -15.97 -44.16
C SER A 159 -3.06 -17.33 -43.70
N LYS A 160 -4.10 -17.34 -42.85
CA LYS A 160 -4.76 -18.56 -42.34
C LYS A 160 -3.77 -19.53 -41.70
N GLN A 161 -2.75 -19.00 -41.03
CA GLN A 161 -1.71 -19.75 -40.32
C GLN A 161 -0.83 -20.65 -41.22
N ARG A 162 -0.85 -20.47 -42.55
CA ARG A 162 -0.07 -21.29 -43.49
C ARG A 162 1.38 -20.85 -43.58
N TYR A 163 1.66 -19.57 -43.36
CA TYR A 163 2.97 -18.99 -43.63
C TYR A 163 3.89 -19.02 -42.42
N GLY A 164 5.15 -19.35 -42.70
CA GLY A 164 6.25 -19.32 -41.75
C GLY A 164 6.98 -17.99 -41.71
N ALA A 165 7.97 -17.89 -40.83
CA ALA A 165 8.78 -16.69 -40.67
C ALA A 165 9.34 -16.11 -41.98
N PRO A 166 9.87 -16.90 -42.95
CA PRO A 166 10.35 -16.36 -44.21
C PRO A 166 9.23 -15.68 -45.02
N ARG A 167 8.15 -16.40 -45.33
CA ARG A 167 7.02 -15.88 -46.13
C ARG A 167 6.28 -14.73 -45.48
N LEU A 168 6.12 -14.76 -44.15
CA LEU A 168 5.56 -13.63 -43.41
C LEU A 168 6.45 -12.40 -43.48
N THR A 169 7.78 -12.58 -43.51
CA THR A 169 8.69 -11.43 -43.63
C THR A 169 8.53 -10.75 -44.98
N ASP A 170 8.33 -11.50 -46.05
CA ASP A 170 8.09 -10.94 -47.39
C ASP A 170 6.75 -10.18 -47.45
N GLU A 171 5.68 -10.73 -46.86
CA GLU A 171 4.39 -10.03 -46.74
C GLU A 171 4.47 -8.76 -45.89
N LEU A 172 5.21 -8.81 -44.79
CA LEU A 172 5.39 -7.65 -43.91
C LEU A 172 6.24 -6.57 -44.59
N ARG A 173 7.24 -6.97 -45.37
CA ARG A 173 8.02 -6.05 -46.21
C ARG A 173 7.15 -5.40 -47.29
N ALA A 174 6.26 -6.15 -47.92
CA ALA A 174 5.28 -5.60 -48.88
C ALA A 174 4.30 -4.61 -48.22
N GLN A 175 4.02 -4.78 -46.92
CA GLN A 175 3.22 -3.84 -46.11
C GLN A 175 4.02 -2.64 -45.58
N GLY A 176 5.31 -2.52 -45.93
CA GLY A 176 6.17 -1.42 -45.52
C GLY A 176 6.86 -1.61 -44.17
N TYR A 177 6.79 -2.79 -43.55
CA TYR A 177 7.50 -3.09 -42.30
C TYR A 177 8.84 -3.79 -42.57
N PRO A 178 9.99 -3.14 -42.36
CA PRO A 178 11.32 -3.72 -42.63
C PRO A 178 11.79 -4.64 -41.49
N PHE A 179 11.03 -5.67 -41.15
CA PHE A 179 11.43 -6.64 -40.15
C PHE A 179 12.40 -7.70 -40.71
N ASN A 180 13.35 -8.15 -39.87
CA ASN A 180 14.22 -9.28 -40.20
C ASN A 180 13.48 -10.61 -39.93
N VAL A 181 13.74 -11.64 -40.75
CA VAL A 181 13.24 -13.00 -40.58
C VAL A 181 13.47 -13.53 -39.16
N LYS A 182 14.61 -13.21 -38.54
CA LYS A 182 14.91 -13.61 -37.15
C LYS A 182 13.96 -12.95 -36.14
N THR A 183 13.60 -11.69 -36.37
CA THR A 183 12.66 -10.93 -35.53
C THR A 183 11.26 -11.52 -35.61
N VAL A 184 10.81 -11.83 -36.83
CA VAL A 184 9.52 -12.49 -37.08
C VAL A 184 9.51 -13.90 -36.49
N ALA A 185 10.56 -14.69 -36.68
CA ALA A 185 10.68 -16.02 -36.08
C ALA A 185 10.66 -15.98 -34.55
N ALA A 186 11.35 -15.01 -33.93
CA ALA A 186 11.32 -14.82 -32.49
C ALA A 186 9.94 -14.39 -31.99
N SER A 187 9.21 -13.56 -32.75
CA SER A 187 7.83 -13.17 -32.46
C SER A 187 6.89 -14.38 -32.48
N LEU A 188 6.93 -15.20 -33.54
CA LEU A 188 6.14 -16.43 -33.64
C LEU A 188 6.39 -17.37 -32.44
N ARG A 189 7.66 -17.54 -32.05
CA ARG A 189 8.02 -18.38 -30.88
C ARG A 189 7.47 -17.82 -29.57
N ARG A 190 7.60 -16.50 -29.32
CA ARG A 190 7.07 -15.87 -28.09
C ARG A 190 5.55 -16.02 -27.98
N GLN A 191 4.85 -15.93 -29.11
CA GLN A 191 3.40 -16.04 -29.17
C GLN A 191 2.90 -17.49 -29.29
N GLY A 192 3.79 -18.47 -29.41
CA GLY A 192 3.42 -19.88 -29.60
C GLY A 192 2.77 -20.19 -30.95
N LEU A 193 2.90 -19.31 -31.94
CA LEU A 193 2.27 -19.44 -33.25
C LEU A 193 3.03 -20.47 -34.09
N ARG A 194 2.37 -21.57 -34.43
CA ARG A 194 2.92 -22.65 -35.26
C ARG A 194 2.16 -22.74 -36.57
N GLN A 195 2.90 -22.97 -37.64
CA GLN A 195 2.32 -23.18 -38.96
C GLN A 195 1.33 -24.33 -38.95
N ARG A 196 0.23 -24.13 -39.64
CA ARG A 196 -0.77 -25.16 -39.87
C ARG A 196 -0.23 -26.18 -40.88
N PRO A 197 -0.27 -27.49 -40.57
CA PRO A 197 0.21 -28.51 -41.48
C PRO A 197 -0.65 -28.57 -42.75
N PRO A 198 -0.05 -28.87 -43.91
CA PRO A 198 -0.79 -29.06 -45.15
C PRO A 198 -1.83 -30.18 -44.99
N GLY A 199 -3.04 -29.98 -45.55
CA GLY A 199 -4.14 -30.96 -45.50
C GLY A 199 -5.08 -30.88 -44.29
N SER A 200 -4.77 -30.10 -43.26
CA SER A 200 -5.69 -29.89 -42.12
C SER A 200 -6.85 -28.97 -42.52
N SER A 201 -8.09 -29.21 -42.07
CA SER A 201 -9.25 -28.32 -42.31
C SER A 201 -9.32 -27.20 -41.26
N ALA A 202 -9.94 -26.06 -41.58
CA ALA A 202 -9.97 -24.89 -40.68
C ALA A 202 -10.76 -25.11 -39.37
N ARG A 203 -11.53 -26.20 -39.28
CA ARG A 203 -12.42 -26.50 -38.15
C ARG A 203 -11.68 -27.13 -36.95
N SER A 204 -10.43 -27.56 -37.12
CA SER A 204 -9.67 -28.28 -36.09
C SER A 204 -8.79 -27.39 -35.19
N ALA A 205 -8.71 -26.08 -35.45
CA ALA A 205 -7.75 -25.20 -34.77
C ALA A 205 -8.17 -24.74 -33.35
N THR A 206 -9.45 -24.86 -32.98
CA THR A 206 -9.95 -24.42 -31.66
C THR A 206 -9.96 -25.54 -30.60
N ALA A 207 -9.63 -26.78 -30.96
CA ALA A 207 -9.79 -27.93 -30.05
C ALA A 207 -8.50 -28.39 -29.33
N HIS A 208 -7.31 -27.89 -29.68
CA HIS A 208 -6.04 -28.39 -29.12
C HIS A 208 -5.30 -27.37 -28.25
N THR A 209 -5.99 -26.76 -27.29
CA THR A 209 -5.34 -26.19 -26.09
C THR A 209 -5.46 -27.13 -24.88
N ALA A 210 -5.84 -28.39 -25.11
CA ALA A 210 -5.93 -29.43 -24.10
C ALA A 210 -5.37 -30.77 -24.61
N CYS A 211 -4.10 -30.78 -25.03
CA CYS A 211 -3.36 -32.05 -25.10
C CYS A 211 -1.85 -31.78 -25.02
N LEU A 212 -1.41 -31.35 -23.85
CA LEU A 212 -0.01 -31.49 -23.47
C LEU A 212 0.20 -32.90 -22.93
N CYS A 213 1.15 -33.59 -23.56
CA CYS A 213 1.91 -34.71 -23.02
C CYS A 213 1.18 -36.05 -22.86
N GLN A 214 1.01 -36.77 -23.98
CA GLN A 214 1.20 -38.21 -23.93
C GLN A 214 1.72 -38.72 -25.26
N LYS A 215 3.05 -38.80 -25.37
CA LYS A 215 3.77 -39.91 -26.01
C LYS A 215 5.28 -39.70 -25.96
N ILE A 216 5.95 -40.76 -25.50
CA ILE A 216 7.38 -41.06 -25.55
C ILE A 216 8.21 -40.53 -24.36
N CYS A 217 8.08 -41.24 -23.23
CA CYS A 217 9.25 -41.72 -22.51
C CYS A 217 9.00 -43.21 -22.21
N TRP A 218 9.30 -44.08 -23.19
CA TRP A 218 9.55 -45.49 -22.89
C TRP A 218 10.94 -45.58 -22.28
N SER A 219 11.06 -45.20 -21.02
CA SER A 219 12.20 -45.61 -20.19
C SER A 219 11.86 -46.98 -19.62
N ARG A 220 12.45 -48.01 -20.22
CA ARG A 220 12.62 -49.34 -19.65
C ARG A 220 13.44 -49.21 -18.37
N ILE A 221 12.77 -49.02 -17.23
CA ILE A 221 13.41 -49.06 -15.91
C ILE A 221 13.46 -50.51 -15.48
N PHE A 222 14.65 -51.09 -15.55
CA PHE A 222 15.01 -52.33 -14.88
C PHE A 222 15.13 -52.00 -13.38
N THR A 223 14.22 -52.48 -12.54
CA THR A 223 14.37 -52.38 -11.08
C THR A 223 15.17 -53.59 -10.58
N PRO A 224 16.27 -53.42 -9.82
CA PRO A 224 16.88 -54.52 -9.10
C PRO A 224 16.01 -54.92 -7.90
N VAL A 225 15.77 -56.21 -7.76
CA VAL A 225 15.21 -56.81 -6.54
C VAL A 225 16.22 -56.62 -5.40
N ALA A 226 15.85 -55.85 -4.39
CA ALA A 226 16.49 -55.90 -3.09
C ALA A 226 15.77 -56.96 -2.23
N ARG A 227 16.47 -58.07 -1.94
CA ARG A 227 16.00 -59.13 -1.06
C ARG A 227 16.21 -58.68 0.40
N THR A 228 15.12 -58.41 1.13
CA THR A 228 15.18 -58.26 2.59
C THR A 228 15.03 -59.63 3.28
N ARG A 229 15.77 -59.80 4.37
CA ARG A 229 15.93 -61.05 5.13
C ARG A 229 14.84 -61.16 6.21
N SER A 230 13.58 -61.17 5.80
CA SER A 230 12.44 -61.54 6.66
C SER A 230 11.20 -61.60 5.79
N GLY A 231 10.80 -62.80 5.39
CA GLY A 231 9.63 -63.00 4.54
C GLY A 231 8.36 -62.57 5.25
N GLN A 232 7.78 -61.45 4.82
CA GLN A 232 6.35 -61.17 4.85
C GLN A 232 6.00 -60.26 3.66
N GLU A 233 5.13 -60.77 2.79
CA GLU A 233 4.55 -60.04 1.67
C GLU A 233 3.44 -59.13 2.20
N THR A 234 3.55 -57.82 1.97
CA THR A 234 2.42 -56.91 2.12
C THR A 234 2.15 -56.23 0.78
N SER A 235 1.13 -56.73 0.08
CA SER A 235 0.63 -56.13 -1.15
C SER A 235 -0.05 -54.81 -0.82
N ARG A 236 0.68 -53.69 -0.93
CA ARG A 236 0.11 -52.34 -0.87
C ARG A 236 -0.12 -51.85 -2.30
N THR A 237 -1.30 -52.11 -2.85
CA THR A 237 -1.78 -51.48 -4.09
C THR A 237 -2.23 -50.05 -3.77
N TYR A 238 -1.58 -49.05 -4.37
CA TYR A 238 -2.04 -47.66 -4.32
C TYR A 238 -2.75 -47.33 -5.64
N VAL A 239 -4.06 -47.10 -5.58
CA VAL A 239 -4.86 -46.61 -6.72
C VAL A 239 -4.95 -45.09 -6.62
N GLN A 240 -4.41 -44.37 -7.60
CA GLN A 240 -4.52 -42.91 -7.71
C GLN A 240 -5.90 -42.53 -8.27
N MET A 241 -6.64 -41.75 -7.50
CA MET A 241 -8.03 -41.34 -7.76
C MET A 241 -8.06 -39.97 -8.46
N LYS A 242 -8.63 -39.90 -9.67
CA LYS A 242 -8.99 -38.63 -10.33
C LYS A 242 -10.40 -38.22 -9.91
N ALA A 243 -10.51 -37.01 -9.39
CA ALA A 243 -11.68 -36.13 -9.35
C ALA A 243 -12.96 -36.63 -8.64
N GLY A 244 -13.31 -35.91 -7.56
CA GLY A 244 -14.68 -35.55 -7.22
C GLY A 244 -15.57 -36.65 -6.64
N CYS A 245 -15.47 -36.87 -5.33
CA CYS A 245 -16.57 -37.29 -4.46
C CYS A 245 -16.10 -37.23 -2.99
N ILE A 246 -16.70 -36.36 -2.19
CA ILE A 246 -16.59 -36.40 -0.73
C ILE A 246 -17.58 -37.46 -0.26
N TRP A 247 -17.08 -38.54 0.35
CA TRP A 247 -17.92 -39.43 1.14
C TRP A 247 -17.38 -39.50 2.56
N GLN A 248 -18.17 -38.95 3.47
CA GLN A 248 -18.10 -39.19 4.90
C GLN A 248 -18.40 -40.68 5.13
N TRP A 249 -17.44 -41.43 5.66
CA TRP A 249 -17.73 -42.71 6.30
C TRP A 249 -17.17 -42.72 7.70
N SER A 250 -18.11 -42.95 8.62
CA SER A 250 -17.98 -43.08 10.06
C SER A 250 -17.16 -44.31 10.42
N LEU A 251 -16.19 -44.12 11.32
CA LEU A 251 -15.52 -45.19 12.05
C LEU A 251 -16.48 -45.73 13.10
N THR A 252 -17.01 -46.94 12.92
CA THR A 252 -17.38 -47.84 14.02
C THR A 252 -17.42 -49.29 13.51
N CYS A 253 -16.36 -50.05 13.76
CA CYS A 253 -16.49 -51.48 14.02
C CYS A 253 -16.27 -51.68 15.51
N GLY A 254 -17.36 -52.00 16.20
CA GLY A 254 -17.39 -52.19 17.64
C GLY A 254 -16.75 -53.50 18.06
N HIS A 255 -15.98 -53.42 19.14
CA HIS A 255 -15.88 -54.47 20.15
C HIS A 255 -16.76 -54.00 21.32
N VAL A 256 -17.71 -54.83 21.73
CA VAL A 256 -18.70 -54.61 22.81
C VAL A 256 -18.55 -55.80 23.78
N PRO A 257 -19.02 -55.80 25.04
CA PRO A 257 -19.14 -54.77 26.09
C PRO A 257 -18.47 -55.23 27.42
N LEU A 258 -18.46 -54.38 28.47
CA LEU A 258 -18.68 -54.83 29.86
C LEU A 258 -19.09 -53.64 30.78
N LEU A 259 -20.39 -53.65 31.09
CA LEU A 259 -21.09 -53.23 32.33
C LEU A 259 -20.77 -51.86 32.97
N ALA A 260 -21.73 -50.93 32.82
CA ALA A 260 -22.01 -49.92 33.83
C ALA A 260 -22.91 -50.51 34.92
N GLY A 261 -22.51 -50.36 36.17
CA GLY A 261 -23.38 -50.53 37.34
C GLY A 261 -23.12 -49.39 38.32
N GLN A 262 -24.10 -48.51 38.50
CA GLN A 262 -24.73 -48.22 39.79
C GLN A 262 -25.69 -47.04 39.71
N CYS A 263 -26.88 -47.29 40.27
CA CYS A 263 -27.96 -46.36 40.53
C CYS A 263 -27.55 -45.26 41.52
N ARG A 264 -28.16 -44.07 41.39
CA ARG A 264 -28.52 -43.23 42.54
C ARG A 264 -30.00 -42.83 42.42
N HIS A 265 -30.67 -42.96 43.56
CA HIS A 265 -32.07 -42.68 43.89
C HIS A 265 -32.53 -41.25 43.53
N ALA A 266 -33.82 -40.93 43.43
CA ALA A 266 -35.06 -41.57 43.89
C ALA A 266 -36.19 -41.36 42.86
#